data_AF-A0AAD4HZB6-F1
#
_entry.id   AF-A0AAD4HZB6-F1
#
_cell.length_a   1.000
_cell.length_b   1.000
_cell.length_c   1.000
_cell.angle_alpha   90.00
_cell.angle_beta   90.00
_cell.angle_gamma   90.00
#
_symmetry.space_group_name_H-M   'P 1'
#
loop_
_entity.id
_entity.type
_entity.pdbx_description
1 polymer ?
#
loop_
_entity_poly.entity_id
_entity_poly.type
_entity_poly.pdbx_seq_one_letter_code
_entity_poly.pdbx_strand_id
1 'polypeptide(L)'
;MSPTFRQAVRDEVESWSEEGLLGDEKFRQFKNALPESRLVAWEEVYRWMTRIATKYGLTRKEFDEYCTMPSTSANGTRIFYPFHILSRPQAKGIWQWHTLYAMARAMLSRMRTRCNKYAEAAGLGERQMDPARVIYWWAHHLCQKIQGRPEMLSGRHALALF
;
A
#
# COMPACT_ATOMS: atom_id res chain seq x y z
N MET A 1 15.80 23.08 4.55
CA MET A 1 14.34 22.87 4.45
C MET A 1 13.67 23.90 5.32
N SER A 2 12.82 24.76 4.75
CA SER A 2 12.19 25.83 5.51
C SER A 2 11.16 25.26 6.51
N PRO A 3 10.98 25.89 7.68
CA PRO A 3 9.94 25.52 8.65
C PRO A 3 8.54 25.43 8.03
N THR A 4 8.28 26.24 7.00
CA THR A 4 7.04 26.28 6.21
C THR A 4 6.71 24.98 5.48
N PHE A 5 7.70 24.21 5.02
CA PHE A 5 7.43 22.95 4.31
C PHE A 5 7.02 21.82 5.24
N ARG A 6 7.61 21.77 6.45
CA ARG A 6 7.20 20.81 7.49
C ARG A 6 5.83 21.12 8.06
N GLN A 7 5.49 22.41 8.11
CA GLN A 7 4.16 22.85 8.50
C GLN A 7 3.15 22.51 7.40
N ALA A 8 3.44 22.79 6.13
CA ALA A 8 2.56 22.42 5.01
C ALA A 8 2.28 20.90 4.94
N VAL A 9 3.31 20.06 5.14
CA VAL A 9 3.11 18.59 5.18
C VAL A 9 2.32 18.16 6.42
N ARG A 10 2.47 18.85 7.56
CA ARG A 10 1.67 18.58 8.76
C ARG A 10 0.22 19.00 8.54
N ASP A 11 0.00 20.18 7.99
CA ASP A 11 -1.32 20.76 7.72
C ASP A 11 -2.05 19.93 6.64
N GLU A 12 -1.34 19.38 5.65
CA GLU A 12 -1.89 18.46 4.65
C GLU A 12 -2.22 17.08 5.25
N VAL A 13 -1.38 16.57 6.15
CA VAL A 13 -1.66 15.33 6.89
C VAL A 13 -2.79 15.51 7.92
N GLU A 14 -2.92 16.70 8.51
CA GLU A 14 -4.01 17.08 9.40
C GLU A 14 -5.30 17.38 8.61
N SER A 15 -5.22 17.90 7.38
CA SER A 15 -6.40 18.04 6.51
C SER A 15 -6.96 16.68 6.10
N TRP A 16 -6.13 15.64 6.00
CA TRP A 16 -6.58 14.25 5.83
C TRP A 16 -7.33 13.73 7.08
N SER A 17 -7.14 14.36 8.24
CA SER A 17 -7.89 14.11 9.47
C SER A 17 -9.21 14.88 9.50
N GLU A 18 -9.23 16.13 9.02
CA GLU A 18 -10.41 17.01 9.01
C GLU A 18 -11.42 16.64 7.90
N GLU A 19 -10.97 16.12 6.75
CA GLU A 19 -11.85 15.61 5.68
C GLU A 19 -12.52 14.25 6.00
N GLY A 20 -12.40 13.76 7.24
CA GLY A 20 -13.25 12.67 7.74
C GLY A 20 -12.97 11.29 7.10
N LEU A 21 -11.75 11.04 6.63
CA LEU A 21 -11.40 9.71 6.11
C LEU A 21 -11.11 8.68 7.21
N LEU A 22 -10.65 9.11 8.39
CA LEU A 22 -10.68 8.36 9.66
C LEU A 22 -10.64 9.36 10.84
N GLY A 23 -11.76 9.58 11.53
CA GLY A 23 -11.75 10.37 12.78
C GLY A 23 -10.83 9.75 13.85
N ASP A 24 -10.41 10.56 14.83
CA ASP A 24 -9.42 10.20 15.88
C ASP A 24 -9.68 8.87 16.59
N GLU A 25 -10.96 8.52 16.77
CA GLU A 25 -11.36 7.24 17.35
C GLU A 25 -11.13 6.06 16.41
N LYS A 26 -11.33 6.24 15.09
CA LYS A 26 -10.99 5.27 14.06
C LYS A 26 -9.48 5.17 13.87
N PHE A 27 -8.73 6.25 14.04
CA PHE A 27 -7.26 6.23 14.05
C PHE A 27 -6.71 5.50 15.30
N ARG A 28 -7.35 5.66 16.46
CA ARG A 28 -7.07 4.85 17.67
C ARG A 28 -7.40 3.37 17.47
N GLN A 29 -8.57 3.04 16.89
CA GLN A 29 -8.91 1.66 16.52
C GLN A 29 -7.98 1.10 15.42
N PHE A 30 -7.45 1.96 14.55
CA PHE A 30 -6.43 1.62 13.55
C PHE A 30 -5.10 1.21 14.20
N LYS A 31 -4.66 1.92 15.26
CA LYS A 31 -3.55 1.46 16.10
C LYS A 31 -3.89 0.18 16.88
N ASN A 32 -5.09 0.03 17.44
CA ASN A 32 -5.43 -1.15 18.23
C ASN A 32 -5.62 -2.44 17.41
N ALA A 33 -5.67 -2.34 16.08
CA ALA A 33 -5.66 -3.49 15.16
C ALA A 33 -4.29 -4.08 14.84
N LEU A 34 -3.23 -3.50 15.42
CA LEU A 34 -1.86 -4.00 15.33
C LEU A 34 -1.66 -5.50 15.66
N PRO A 35 -2.45 -6.18 16.53
CA PRO A 35 -2.23 -7.61 16.82
C PRO A 35 -2.29 -8.50 15.58
N GLU A 36 -3.23 -8.23 14.67
CA GLU A 36 -3.49 -9.08 13.50
C GLU A 36 -2.36 -8.97 12.45
N SER A 37 -1.78 -7.78 12.29
CA SER A 37 -0.64 -7.54 11.39
C SER A 37 0.66 -8.25 11.83
N ARG A 38 0.80 -8.57 13.12
CA ARG A 38 1.95 -9.33 13.64
C ARG A 38 1.85 -10.82 13.35
N LEU A 39 0.66 -11.31 13.07
CA LEU A 39 0.40 -12.72 12.73
C LEU A 39 0.58 -12.99 11.22
N VAL A 40 0.72 -11.94 10.41
CA VAL A 40 0.93 -12.09 8.97
C VAL A 40 2.37 -12.49 8.69
N ALA A 41 2.54 -13.60 7.97
CA ALA A 41 3.83 -14.04 7.46
C ALA A 41 4.28 -13.16 6.29
N TRP A 42 4.88 -11.99 6.59
CA TRP A 42 5.27 -10.99 5.59
C TRP A 42 6.22 -11.50 4.52
N GLU A 43 7.10 -12.45 4.87
CA GLU A 43 7.97 -13.13 3.90
C GLU A 43 7.17 -13.94 2.87
N GLU A 44 6.09 -14.58 3.30
CA GLU A 44 5.21 -15.30 2.38
C GLU A 44 4.40 -14.34 1.50
N VAL A 45 3.91 -13.23 2.07
CA VAL A 45 3.23 -12.17 1.31
C VAL A 45 4.15 -11.61 0.22
N TYR A 46 5.39 -11.29 0.57
CA TYR A 46 6.40 -10.82 -0.38
C TYR A 46 6.74 -11.87 -1.45
N ARG A 47 6.87 -13.15 -1.07
CA ARG A 47 7.07 -14.27 -2.01
C ARG A 47 5.90 -14.41 -3.00
N TRP A 48 4.66 -14.22 -2.56
CA TRP A 48 3.52 -14.23 -3.46
C TRP A 48 3.50 -13.03 -4.41
N MET A 49 3.87 -11.84 -3.94
CA MET A 49 3.95 -10.67 -4.80
C MET A 49 5.06 -10.76 -5.85
N THR A 50 6.22 -11.33 -5.51
CA THR A 50 7.27 -11.59 -6.50
C THR A 50 6.79 -12.59 -7.57
N ARG A 51 6.04 -13.62 -7.19
CA ARG A 51 5.38 -14.52 -8.16
C ARG A 51 4.38 -13.79 -9.06
N ILE A 52 3.60 -12.86 -8.52
CA ILE A 52 2.70 -12.01 -9.31
C ILE A 52 3.52 -11.19 -10.31
N ALA A 53 4.58 -10.51 -9.85
CA ALA A 53 5.44 -9.70 -10.70
C ALA A 53 6.06 -10.51 -11.86
N THR A 54 6.51 -11.74 -11.58
CA THR A 54 7.04 -12.65 -12.62
C THR A 54 5.99 -12.98 -13.69
N LYS A 55 4.70 -13.10 -13.35
CA LYS A 55 3.64 -13.30 -14.36
C LYS A 55 3.50 -12.11 -15.32
N TYR A 56 3.91 -10.92 -14.88
CA TYR A 56 3.93 -9.69 -15.68
C TYR A 56 5.27 -9.45 -16.39
N GLY A 57 6.21 -10.40 -16.31
CA GLY A 57 7.52 -10.30 -16.94
C GLY A 57 8.55 -9.51 -16.13
N LEU A 58 8.25 -9.11 -14.89
CA LEU A 58 9.22 -8.42 -14.04
C LEU A 58 10.14 -9.45 -13.38
N THR A 59 11.44 -9.17 -13.43
CA THR A 59 12.43 -9.82 -12.59
C THR A 59 12.24 -9.39 -11.13
N ARG A 60 12.76 -10.18 -10.19
CA ARG A 60 12.76 -9.80 -8.77
C ARG A 60 13.45 -8.45 -8.55
N LYS A 61 14.54 -8.19 -9.27
CA LYS A 61 15.30 -6.93 -9.17
C LYS A 61 14.45 -5.74 -9.58
N GLU A 62 13.69 -5.85 -10.68
CA GLU A 62 12.79 -4.79 -11.13
C GLU A 62 11.61 -4.61 -10.16
N PHE A 63 11.02 -5.70 -9.68
CA PHE A 63 9.97 -5.61 -8.66
C PHE A 63 10.48 -4.89 -7.40
N ASP A 64 11.68 -5.23 -6.95
CA ASP A 64 12.29 -4.56 -5.81
C ASP A 64 12.53 -3.08 -6.10
N GLU A 65 13.08 -2.75 -7.26
CA GLU A 65 13.41 -1.39 -7.66
C GLU A 65 12.17 -0.51 -7.82
N TYR A 66 11.07 -1.00 -8.40
CA TYR A 66 9.92 -0.18 -8.76
C TYR A 66 8.74 -0.31 -7.79
N CYS A 67 8.57 -1.45 -7.14
CA CYS A 67 7.37 -1.74 -6.35
C CYS A 67 7.62 -1.82 -4.85
N THR A 68 8.85 -1.62 -4.36
CA THR A 68 9.16 -1.79 -2.94
C THR A 68 10.09 -0.71 -2.39
N MET A 69 10.15 -0.62 -1.07
CA MET A 69 11.08 0.23 -0.33
C MET A 69 11.84 -0.58 0.73
N PRO A 70 13.07 -0.18 1.09
CA PRO A 70 13.74 -0.72 2.26
C PRO A 70 12.92 -0.47 3.53
N SER A 71 12.71 -1.48 4.35
CA SER A 71 12.17 -1.32 5.69
C SER A 71 13.20 -0.65 6.60
N THR A 72 12.72 0.15 7.55
CA THR A 72 13.56 0.62 8.66
C THR A 72 13.68 -0.40 9.80
N SER A 73 13.05 -1.57 9.68
CA SER A 73 13.28 -2.68 10.61
C SER A 73 14.68 -3.25 10.42
N ALA A 74 15.32 -3.62 11.54
CA ALA A 74 16.70 -4.11 11.59
C ALA A 74 16.99 -5.33 10.69
N ASN A 75 15.95 -6.03 10.24
CA ASN A 75 16.07 -7.27 9.47
C ASN A 75 16.25 -7.03 7.96
N GLY A 76 16.31 -5.77 7.49
CA GLY A 76 16.60 -5.46 6.09
C GLY A 76 15.53 -5.90 5.09
N THR A 77 14.30 -6.15 5.54
CA THR A 77 13.21 -6.59 4.68
C THR A 77 12.74 -5.47 3.76
N ARG A 78 12.33 -5.80 2.54
CA ARG A 78 11.70 -4.84 1.62
C ARG A 78 10.19 -4.86 1.82
N ILE A 79 9.54 -3.71 1.77
CA ILE A 79 8.10 -3.56 1.94
C ILE A 79 7.50 -3.12 0.63
N PHE A 80 6.39 -3.72 0.24
CA PHE A 80 5.64 -3.30 -0.94
C PHE A 80 5.17 -1.84 -0.80
N TYR A 81 5.37 -1.07 -1.87
CA TYR A 81 5.06 0.35 -1.95
C TYR A 81 4.19 0.60 -3.19
N PRO A 82 2.85 0.71 -3.03
CA PRO A 82 1.91 0.81 -4.15
C PRO A 82 1.86 2.20 -4.80
N PHE A 83 2.73 3.13 -4.41
CA PHE A 83 2.73 4.51 -4.90
C PHE A 83 3.94 4.80 -5.79
N HIS A 84 3.98 6.02 -6.33
CA HIS A 84 5.01 6.44 -7.26
C HIS A 84 6.40 6.42 -6.60
N ILE A 85 7.43 5.98 -7.32
CA ILE A 85 8.84 6.03 -6.86
C ILE A 85 9.28 7.40 -6.29
N LEU A 86 8.71 8.51 -6.78
CA LEU A 86 9.03 9.87 -6.35
C LEU A 86 8.47 10.23 -4.98
N SER A 87 7.43 9.55 -4.49
CA SER A 87 6.89 9.76 -3.14
C SER A 87 7.63 8.93 -2.07
N ARG A 88 8.55 8.04 -2.46
CA ARG A 88 9.35 7.24 -1.52
C ARG A 88 10.12 8.05 -0.49
N PRO A 89 10.75 9.20 -0.81
CA PRO A 89 11.43 10.01 0.20
C PRO A 89 10.52 10.43 1.36
N GLN A 90 9.24 10.70 1.10
CA GLN A 90 8.25 11.07 2.12
C GLN A 90 7.84 9.87 2.98
N ALA A 91 7.84 8.67 2.40
CA ALA A 91 7.47 7.44 3.07
C ALA A 91 8.65 6.83 3.86
N LYS A 92 9.89 7.30 3.64
CA LYS A 92 11.09 6.79 4.31
C LYS A 92 10.98 6.97 5.83
N GLY A 93 11.22 5.90 6.59
CA GLY A 93 11.15 5.93 8.06
C GLY A 93 9.76 5.66 8.64
N ILE A 94 8.71 5.82 7.84
CA ILE A 94 7.31 5.68 8.29
C ILE A 94 6.65 4.46 7.63
N TRP A 95 7.09 4.11 6.42
CA TRP A 95 6.53 3.01 5.66
C TRP A 95 6.95 1.66 6.22
N GLN A 96 5.96 0.87 6.64
CA GLN A 96 6.12 -0.42 7.29
C GLN A 96 5.00 -1.36 6.85
N TRP A 97 5.22 -2.67 6.97
CA TRP A 97 4.19 -3.67 6.63
C TRP A 97 2.87 -3.45 7.38
N HIS A 98 2.95 -3.03 8.64
CA HIS A 98 1.75 -2.70 9.44
C HIS A 98 0.98 -1.51 8.84
N THR A 99 1.69 -0.48 8.36
CA THR A 99 1.07 0.68 7.70
C THR A 99 0.33 0.23 6.43
N LEU A 100 1.00 -0.56 5.58
CA LEU A 100 0.40 -1.12 4.37
C LEU A 100 -0.84 -1.98 4.68
N TYR A 101 -0.76 -2.87 5.67
CA TYR A 101 -1.87 -3.73 6.07
C TYR A 101 -3.07 -2.94 6.58
N ALA A 102 -2.80 -1.93 7.40
CA ALA A 102 -3.84 -1.11 7.98
C ALA A 102 -4.53 -0.24 6.90
N MET A 103 -3.79 0.23 5.89
CA MET A 103 -4.37 0.86 4.70
C MET A 103 -5.23 -0.11 3.89
N ALA A 104 -4.75 -1.33 3.65
CA ALA A 104 -5.50 -2.37 2.94
C ALA A 104 -6.81 -2.73 3.67
N ARG A 105 -6.76 -2.82 4.99
CA ARG A 105 -7.93 -3.06 5.84
C ARG A 105 -8.92 -1.91 5.79
N ALA A 106 -8.44 -0.66 5.83
CA ALA A 106 -9.29 0.52 5.69
C ALA A 106 -9.99 0.55 4.31
N MET A 107 -9.25 0.21 3.24
CA MET A 107 -9.83 0.08 1.90
C MET A 107 -10.90 -1.01 1.87
N LEU A 108 -10.62 -2.22 2.38
CA LEU A 108 -11.59 -3.31 2.43
C LEU A 108 -12.85 -2.94 3.20
N SER A 109 -12.70 -2.28 4.36
CA SER A 109 -13.82 -1.78 5.15
C SER A 109 -14.68 -0.78 4.35
N ARG A 110 -14.06 0.16 3.62
CA ARG A 110 -14.78 1.11 2.76
C ARG A 110 -15.47 0.42 1.60
N MET A 111 -14.82 -0.55 0.95
CA MET A 111 -15.43 -1.33 -0.13
C MET A 111 -16.69 -2.04 0.36
N ARG A 112 -16.62 -2.72 1.51
CA ARG A 112 -17.78 -3.41 2.11
C ARG A 112 -18.91 -2.46 2.52
N THR A 113 -18.57 -1.38 3.20
CA THR A 113 -19.58 -0.50 3.84
C THR A 113 -20.14 0.58 2.91
N ARG A 114 -19.42 0.96 1.85
CA ARG A 114 -19.81 2.06 0.96
C ARG A 114 -20.06 1.60 -0.47
N CYS A 115 -19.10 0.87 -1.07
CA CYS A 115 -19.16 0.51 -2.49
C CYS A 115 -20.06 -0.70 -2.74
N ASN A 116 -19.91 -1.75 -1.94
CA ASN A 116 -20.56 -3.05 -2.11
C ASN A 116 -21.67 -3.27 -1.06
N LYS A 117 -22.15 -2.23 -0.39
CA LYS A 117 -23.08 -2.35 0.75
C LYS A 117 -24.33 -3.18 0.44
N TYR A 118 -24.86 -3.07 -0.79
CA TYR A 118 -26.04 -3.82 -1.21
C TYR A 118 -25.71 -5.30 -1.49
N ALA A 119 -24.55 -5.58 -2.08
CA ALA A 119 -24.08 -6.95 -2.30
C ALA A 119 -23.78 -7.65 -0.95
N GLU A 120 -23.16 -6.95 0.00
CA GLU A 120 -22.93 -7.43 1.36
C GLU A 120 -24.28 -7.75 2.05
N ALA A 121 -25.25 -6.84 1.99
CA ALA A 121 -26.58 -7.05 2.57
C ALA A 121 -27.35 -8.22 1.94
N ALA A 122 -27.15 -8.47 0.63
CA ALA A 122 -27.71 -9.61 -0.08
C ALA A 122 -26.93 -10.92 0.15
N GLY A 123 -25.87 -10.91 0.97
CA GLY A 123 -25.03 -12.08 1.23
C GLY A 123 -24.09 -12.46 0.07
N LEU A 124 -24.01 -11.62 -0.96
CA LEU A 124 -23.18 -11.76 -2.17
C LEU A 124 -21.80 -11.08 -2.04
N GLY A 125 -21.47 -10.57 -0.84
CA GLY A 125 -20.16 -9.98 -0.55
C GLY A 125 -19.02 -10.99 -0.65
N GLU A 126 -17.81 -10.50 -0.92
CA GLU A 126 -16.61 -11.32 -1.01
C GLU A 126 -16.12 -11.72 0.39
N ARG A 127 -16.73 -12.77 0.95
CA ARG A 127 -16.47 -13.25 2.33
C ARG A 127 -15.03 -13.69 2.56
N GLN A 128 -14.36 -14.18 1.51
CA GLN A 128 -12.98 -14.62 1.57
C GLN A 128 -11.98 -13.46 1.44
N MET A 129 -12.43 -12.23 1.18
CA MET A 129 -11.52 -11.12 1.01
C MET A 129 -10.95 -10.67 2.36
N ASP A 130 -9.63 -10.52 2.41
CA ASP A 130 -8.90 -10.03 3.58
C ASP A 130 -7.89 -8.94 3.15
N PRO A 131 -7.25 -8.23 4.09
CA PRO A 131 -6.34 -7.16 3.73
C PRO A 131 -5.09 -7.64 2.97
N ALA A 132 -4.61 -8.87 3.18
CA ALA A 132 -3.46 -9.40 2.43
C ALA A 132 -3.82 -9.63 0.95
N ARG A 133 -5.03 -10.12 0.67
CA ARG A 133 -5.56 -10.23 -0.70
C ARG A 133 -5.70 -8.87 -1.38
N VAL A 134 -6.05 -7.81 -0.64
CA VAL A 134 -6.08 -6.44 -1.19
C VAL A 134 -4.67 -5.99 -1.58
N ILE A 135 -3.65 -6.32 -0.77
CA ILE A 135 -2.25 -6.05 -1.10
C ILE A 135 -1.83 -6.79 -2.38
N TYR A 136 -2.21 -8.07 -2.53
CA TYR A 136 -1.96 -8.81 -3.77
C TYR A 136 -2.64 -8.17 -4.98
N TRP A 137 -3.86 -7.68 -4.82
CA TRP A 137 -4.57 -6.97 -5.88
C TRP A 137 -3.87 -5.66 -6.27
N TRP A 138 -3.36 -4.89 -5.30
CA TRP A 138 -2.52 -3.71 -5.60
C TRP A 138 -1.22 -4.08 -6.31
N ALA A 139 -0.56 -5.17 -5.90
CA ALA A 139 0.65 -5.65 -6.57
C ALA A 139 0.37 -6.06 -8.02
N HIS A 140 -0.73 -6.78 -8.26
CA HIS A 140 -1.20 -7.15 -9.59
C HIS A 140 -1.46 -5.91 -10.46
N HIS A 141 -2.22 -4.93 -9.94
CA HIS A 141 -2.53 -3.69 -10.65
C HIS A 141 -1.26 -2.89 -11.01
N LEU A 142 -0.33 -2.76 -10.07
CA LEU A 142 0.92 -2.04 -10.31
C LEU A 142 1.81 -2.76 -11.34
N CYS A 143 1.95 -4.09 -11.25
CA CYS A 143 2.73 -4.87 -12.20
C CYS A 143 2.12 -4.82 -13.61
N GLN A 144 0.78 -4.87 -13.72
CA GLN A 144 0.07 -4.72 -14.99
C GLN A 144 0.34 -3.35 -15.62
N LYS A 145 0.34 -2.28 -14.82
CA LYS A 145 0.69 -0.93 -15.31
C LYS A 145 2.11 -0.86 -15.83
N ILE A 146 3.08 -1.47 -15.12
CA ILE A 146 4.48 -1.53 -15.54
C ILE A 146 4.63 -2.30 -16.86
N GLN A 147 3.99 -3.45 -16.98
CA GLN A 147 4.01 -4.25 -18.21
C GLN A 147 3.41 -3.49 -19.40
N GLY A 148 2.31 -2.76 -19.20
CA GLY A 148 1.65 -1.98 -20.25
C GLY A 148 2.39 -0.71 -20.66
N ARG A 149 3.48 -0.36 -19.97
CA ARG A 149 4.32 0.84 -20.22
C ARG A 149 5.79 0.51 -19.94
N PRO A 150 6.43 -0.35 -20.75
CA PRO A 150 7.81 -0.79 -20.53
C PRO A 150 8.82 0.37 -20.59
N GLU A 151 8.47 1.50 -21.20
CA GLU A 151 9.23 2.75 -21.11
C GLU A 151 9.45 3.23 -19.67
N MET A 152 8.62 2.83 -18.70
CA MET A 152 8.81 3.14 -17.28
C MET A 152 10.00 2.39 -16.65
N LEU A 153 10.47 1.32 -17.28
CA LEU A 153 11.68 0.59 -16.89
C LEU A 153 12.95 1.22 -17.50
N SER A 154 12.80 2.02 -18.56
CA SER A 154 13.86 2.85 -19.11
C SER A 154 14.00 4.11 -18.25
N GLY A 155 15.16 4.31 -17.63
CA GLY A 155 15.43 5.36 -16.62
C GLY A 155 15.15 6.82 -17.03
N ARG A 156 14.62 7.09 -18.23
CA ARG A 156 14.17 8.40 -18.70
C ARG A 156 12.66 8.68 -18.48
N HIS A 157 11.84 7.66 -18.24
CA HIS A 157 10.36 7.81 -18.13
C HIS A 157 9.75 7.20 -16.87
N ALA A 158 10.55 6.91 -15.83
CA ALA A 158 10.04 6.50 -14.51
C ALA A 158 9.15 7.57 -13.80
N LEU A 159 8.77 8.64 -14.51
CA LEU A 159 8.03 9.83 -14.07
C LEU A 159 6.51 9.75 -14.34
N ALA A 160 6.02 8.69 -15.00
CA ALA A 160 4.63 8.62 -15.49
C ALA A 160 3.83 7.49 -14.85
N LEU A 161 3.87 7.39 -13.51
CA LEU A 161 2.85 6.66 -12.76
C LEU A 161 1.89 7.70 -12.19
N PHE A 162 0.62 7.65 -12.61
CA PHE A 162 -0.49 8.58 -12.28
C PHE A 162 -0.64 9.74 -13.26
#